data_AF-A0A4V1UR39-F1
#
_entry.id   AF-A0A4V1UR39-F1
#
_cell.length_a   1.000
_cell.length_b   1.000
_cell.length_c   1.000
_cell.angle_alpha   90.00
_cell.angle_beta   90.00
_cell.angle_gamma   90.00
#
_symmetry.space_group_name_H-M   'P 1'
#
loop_
_entity.id
_entity.type
_entity.pdbx_description
1 polymer ?
#
loop_
_entity_poly.entity_id
_entity_poly.type
_entity_poly.pdbx_seq_one_letter_code
_entity_poly.pdbx_strand_id
1 'polypeptide(L)'
;MIKSRLSARGRRGFTLVELLVVVLILAILMAVALPLYVSSVNDANKKTCRANMQSIANAAQAWKVKNRKTDFADLITGGIDELDGDLGTAPKTPGNADYSFVAAGSPVTNEDLTTTTNVPVGGIGIASGATAPGECGGFIPGVMTK
;
A
#
# COMPACT_ATOMS: atom_id res chain seq x y z
N MET A 1 4.75 -74.45 17.34
CA MET A 1 4.02 -73.75 16.26
C MET A 1 4.35 -72.26 16.36
N ILE A 2 4.85 -71.68 15.25
CA ILE A 2 4.98 -70.25 14.92
C ILE A 2 5.96 -69.39 15.76
N LYS A 3 7.17 -69.15 15.20
CA LYS A 3 8.04 -68.01 15.56
C LYS A 3 7.72 -66.83 14.62
N SER A 4 7.06 -65.78 15.13
CA SER A 4 6.84 -64.54 14.40
C SER A 4 8.15 -63.74 14.28
N ARG A 5 8.69 -63.61 13.08
CA ARG A 5 9.78 -62.67 12.82
C ARG A 5 9.17 -61.28 12.63
N LEU A 6 9.27 -60.42 13.66
CA LEU A 6 9.00 -58.99 13.48
C LEU A 6 10.09 -58.42 12.57
N SER A 7 9.70 -58.00 11.37
CA SER A 7 10.53 -57.22 10.45
C SER A 7 10.78 -55.85 11.08
N ALA A 8 11.99 -55.62 11.58
CA ALA A 8 12.45 -54.29 11.97
C ALA A 8 12.59 -53.46 10.69
N ARG A 9 11.55 -52.65 10.41
CA ARG A 9 11.58 -51.65 9.33
C ARG A 9 12.71 -50.67 9.66
N GLY A 10 13.82 -50.77 8.91
CA GLY A 10 14.99 -49.91 9.11
C GLY A 10 14.60 -48.43 9.06
N ARG A 11 14.72 -47.75 10.19
CA ARG A 11 14.53 -46.30 10.28
C ARG A 11 15.74 -45.66 9.59
N ARG A 12 15.56 -45.20 8.35
CA ARG A 12 16.54 -44.36 7.64
C ARG A 12 16.52 -42.98 8.30
N GLY A 13 17.60 -42.63 8.97
CA GLY A 13 17.80 -41.29 9.54
C GLY A 13 18.26 -40.31 8.47
N PHE A 14 17.81 -39.06 8.57
CA PHE A 14 18.30 -37.94 7.76
C PHE A 14 19.79 -37.73 8.05
N THR A 15 20.63 -37.65 7.02
CA THR A 15 22.05 -37.36 7.23
C THR A 15 22.24 -35.86 7.51
N LEU A 16 23.21 -35.49 8.36
CA LEU A 16 23.55 -34.08 8.57
C LEU A 16 24.00 -33.39 7.26
N VAL A 17 24.61 -34.17 6.36
CA VAL A 17 25.05 -33.69 5.04
C VAL A 17 23.86 -33.36 4.14
N GLU A 18 22.78 -34.15 4.17
CA GLU A 18 21.54 -33.84 3.43
C GLU A 18 20.93 -32.50 3.87
N LEU A 19 20.85 -32.26 5.18
CA LEU A 19 20.33 -30.97 5.66
C LEU A 19 21.26 -29.81 5.29
N LEU A 20 22.58 -30.02 5.33
CA LEU A 20 23.56 -28.99 5.00
C LEU A 20 23.44 -28.52 3.54
N VAL A 21 23.36 -29.44 2.59
CA VAL A 21 23.23 -29.09 1.16
C VAL A 21 21.89 -28.39 0.88
N VAL A 22 20.81 -28.78 1.56
CA VAL A 22 19.50 -28.14 1.38
C VAL A 22 19.51 -26.69 1.86
N VAL A 23 20.03 -26.42 3.07
CA VAL A 23 20.09 -25.03 3.57
C VAL A 23 21.06 -24.16 2.76
N LEU A 24 22.13 -24.75 2.23
CA LEU A 24 23.05 -24.08 1.31
C LEU A 24 22.33 -23.60 0.05
N ILE A 25 21.55 -24.47 -0.60
CA ILE A 25 20.79 -24.11 -1.80
C ILE A 25 19.71 -23.08 -1.45
N LEU A 26 19.00 -23.24 -0.33
CA LEU A 26 18.00 -22.27 0.13
C LEU A 26 18.61 -20.88 0.38
N ALA A 27 19.82 -20.81 0.92
CA ALA A 27 20.51 -19.53 1.14
C ALA A 27 20.80 -18.80 -0.18
N ILE A 28 21.23 -19.54 -1.21
CA ILE A 28 21.48 -18.97 -2.55
C ILE A 28 20.18 -18.44 -3.16
N LEU A 29 19.09 -19.21 -3.07
CA LEU A 29 17.80 -18.78 -3.58
C LEU A 29 17.26 -17.54 -2.85
N MET A 30 17.38 -17.52 -1.51
CA MET A 30 16.91 -16.38 -0.70
C MET A 30 17.69 -15.10 -0.98
N ALA A 31 19.00 -15.18 -1.27
CA ALA A 31 19.82 -14.02 -1.60
C ALA A 31 19.28 -13.23 -2.80
N VAL A 32 18.67 -13.90 -3.78
CA VAL A 32 18.04 -13.26 -4.95
C VAL A 32 16.55 -13.00 -4.74
N ALA A 33 15.84 -13.91 -4.08
CA ALA A 33 14.39 -13.82 -3.93
C ALA A 33 13.94 -12.67 -3.02
N LEU A 34 14.67 -12.40 -1.92
CA LEU A 34 14.30 -11.36 -0.95
C LEU A 34 14.28 -9.93 -1.52
N PRO A 35 15.33 -9.42 -2.20
CA PRO A 35 15.30 -8.06 -2.73
C PRO A 35 14.20 -7.88 -3.79
N LEU A 36 13.97 -8.91 -4.62
CA LEU A 36 12.90 -8.90 -5.61
C LEU A 36 11.52 -8.86 -4.95
N TYR A 37 11.32 -9.64 -3.88
CA TYR A 37 10.07 -9.65 -3.13
C TYR A 37 9.78 -8.29 -2.49
N VAL A 38 10.75 -7.68 -1.81
CA VAL A 38 10.56 -6.37 -1.16
C VAL A 38 10.23 -5.28 -2.18
N SER A 39 10.91 -5.25 -3.33
CA SER A 39 10.58 -4.31 -4.41
C SER A 39 9.15 -4.50 -4.92
N SER A 40 8.74 -5.76 -5.15
CA SER A 40 7.40 -6.06 -5.66
C SER A 40 6.29 -5.66 -4.68
N VAL A 41 6.50 -5.84 -3.37
CA VAL A 41 5.54 -5.43 -2.35
C VAL A 41 5.45 -3.90 -2.29
N ASN A 42 6.58 -3.20 -2.36
CA ASN A 42 6.59 -1.74 -2.38
C ASN A 42 5.85 -1.17 -3.60
N ASP A 43 6.05 -1.75 -4.77
CA ASP A 43 5.35 -1.33 -5.99
C ASP A 43 3.84 -1.63 -5.92
N ALA A 44 3.44 -2.76 -5.32
CA ALA A 44 2.04 -3.07 -5.08
C ALA A 44 1.40 -2.07 -4.11
N ASN A 45 2.10 -1.73 -3.02
CA ASN A 45 1.63 -0.75 -2.03
C ASN A 45 1.41 0.62 -2.68
N LYS A 46 2.36 1.11 -3.50
CA LYS A 46 2.21 2.37 -4.24
C LYS A 46 0.98 2.38 -5.15
N LYS A 47 0.73 1.29 -5.87
CA LYS A 47 -0.45 1.16 -6.74
C LYS A 47 -1.75 1.20 -5.94
N THR A 48 -1.80 0.48 -4.82
CA THR A 48 -2.96 0.52 -3.90
C THR A 48 -3.17 1.93 -3.36
N CYS A 49 -2.10 2.60 -2.92
CA CYS A 49 -2.15 3.99 -2.46
C CYS A 49 -2.78 4.91 -3.51
N ARG A 50 -2.31 4.82 -4.75
CA ARG A 50 -2.81 5.64 -5.85
C ARG A 50 -4.28 5.34 -6.16
N ALA A 51 -4.67 4.08 -6.19
CA ALA A 51 -6.06 3.67 -6.40
C ALA A 51 -7.00 4.19 -5.29
N ASN A 52 -6.56 4.13 -4.04
CA ASN A 52 -7.31 4.67 -2.90
C ASN A 52 -7.46 6.19 -3.00
N MET A 53 -6.36 6.92 -3.25
CA MET A 53 -6.41 8.39 -3.40
C MET A 53 -7.26 8.82 -4.59
N GLN A 54 -7.25 8.06 -5.70
CA GLN A 54 -8.12 8.32 -6.85
C GLN A 54 -9.60 8.10 -6.50
N SER A 55 -9.92 7.06 -5.73
CA SER A 55 -11.28 6.80 -5.25
C SER A 55 -11.76 7.92 -4.33
N ILE A 56 -10.91 8.37 -3.40
CA ILE A 56 -11.18 9.52 -2.53
C ILE A 56 -11.38 10.79 -3.36
N ALA A 57 -10.53 11.04 -4.36
CA ALA A 57 -10.66 12.21 -5.23
C ALA A 57 -12.01 12.23 -5.95
N ASN A 58 -12.45 11.09 -6.49
CA ASN A 58 -13.73 10.98 -7.17
C ASN A 58 -14.90 11.25 -6.23
N ALA A 59 -14.85 10.71 -5.01
CA ALA A 59 -15.86 10.97 -3.98
C ALA A 59 -15.84 12.44 -3.51
N ALA A 60 -14.67 13.08 -3.41
CA ALA A 60 -14.57 14.51 -3.11
C ALA A 60 -15.23 15.38 -4.19
N GLN A 61 -15.07 15.03 -5.47
CA GLN A 61 -15.78 15.70 -6.57
C GLN A 61 -17.29 15.50 -6.49
N ALA A 62 -17.74 14.27 -6.20
CA ALA A 62 -19.17 13.97 -6.03
C ALA A 62 -19.78 14.77 -4.87
N TRP A 63 -19.09 14.83 -3.72
CA TRP A 63 -19.48 15.62 -2.56
C TRP A 63 -19.64 17.10 -2.91
N LYS A 64 -18.68 17.68 -3.67
CA LYS A 64 -18.74 19.09 -4.10
C LYS A 64 -20.00 19.37 -4.92
N VAL A 65 -20.36 18.48 -5.84
CA VAL A 65 -21.58 18.60 -6.67
C VAL A 65 -22.83 18.44 -5.81
N LYS A 66 -22.87 17.43 -4.94
CA LYS A 66 -24.00 17.12 -4.05
C LYS A 66 -24.30 18.28 -3.10
N ASN A 67 -23.26 18.90 -2.55
CA ASN A 67 -23.37 19.97 -1.56
C ASN A 67 -23.41 21.36 -2.21
N ARG A 68 -23.42 21.44 -3.55
CA ARG A 68 -23.46 22.68 -4.35
C ARG A 68 -22.36 23.68 -3.96
N LYS A 69 -21.16 23.17 -3.64
CA LYS A 69 -20.01 23.98 -3.24
C LYS A 69 -19.17 24.37 -4.45
N THR A 70 -18.60 25.56 -4.42
CA THR A 70 -17.71 26.08 -5.47
C THR A 70 -16.26 25.66 -5.28
N ASP A 71 -15.89 25.28 -4.05
CA ASP A 71 -14.56 24.84 -3.65
C ASP A 71 -14.62 23.63 -2.69
N PHE A 72 -13.46 23.26 -2.13
CA PHE A 72 -13.29 22.15 -1.20
C PHE A 72 -13.01 22.62 0.25
N ALA A 73 -13.19 23.90 0.57
CA ALA A 73 -12.75 24.44 1.87
C ALA A 73 -13.46 23.76 3.07
N ASP A 74 -14.77 23.58 2.94
CA ASP A 74 -15.59 22.88 3.93
C ASP A 74 -15.18 21.39 4.05
N LEU A 75 -14.88 20.75 2.92
CA LEU A 75 -14.44 19.34 2.89
C LEU A 75 -13.08 19.15 3.56
N ILE A 76 -12.15 20.07 3.33
CA ILE A 76 -10.83 20.05 3.96
C ILE A 76 -10.95 20.15 5.48
N THR A 77 -11.91 20.93 5.97
CA THR A 77 -12.15 21.12 7.41
C THR A 77 -12.89 19.93 8.03
N GLY A 78 -13.89 19.39 7.34
CA GLY A 78 -14.67 18.23 7.79
C GLY A 78 -13.92 16.90 7.68
N GLY A 79 -12.90 16.83 6.82
CA GLY A 79 -12.08 15.64 6.67
C GLY A 79 -12.76 14.55 5.85
N ILE A 80 -12.14 13.36 5.82
CA ILE A 80 -12.54 12.27 4.92
C ILE A 80 -13.88 11.64 5.33
N ASP A 81 -14.25 11.77 6.60
CA ASP A 81 -15.49 11.22 7.14
C ASP A 81 -16.74 11.86 6.52
N GLU A 82 -16.63 13.08 5.98
CA GLU A 82 -17.69 13.73 5.18
C GLU A 82 -18.03 12.95 3.89
N LEU A 83 -17.17 12.04 3.46
CA LEU A 83 -17.33 11.21 2.26
C LEU A 83 -17.83 9.79 2.57
N ASP A 84 -18.15 9.45 3.82
CA ASP A 84 -18.52 8.08 4.21
C ASP A 84 -19.74 7.55 3.42
N GLY A 85 -20.67 8.44 3.06
CA GLY A 85 -21.81 8.08 2.21
C GLY A 85 -21.46 7.72 0.75
N ASP A 86 -20.30 8.15 0.26
CA ASP A 86 -19.83 7.92 -1.11
C ASP A 86 -18.69 6.86 -1.17
N LEU A 87 -17.95 6.67 -0.07
CA LEU A 87 -16.85 5.70 0.06
C LEU A 87 -17.23 4.42 0.82
N GLY A 88 -18.28 4.45 1.63
CA GLY A 88 -18.76 3.35 2.48
C GLY A 88 -17.88 3.08 3.70
N THR A 89 -16.57 2.97 3.52
CA THR A 89 -15.58 2.97 4.60
C THR A 89 -14.33 3.65 4.08
N ALA A 90 -13.81 4.64 4.81
CA ALA A 90 -12.63 5.36 4.39
C ALA A 90 -11.45 4.39 4.16
N PRO A 91 -10.88 4.34 2.94
CA PRO A 91 -9.76 3.46 2.66
C PRO A 91 -8.54 3.92 3.45
N LYS A 92 -7.77 2.96 3.97
CA LYS A 92 -6.51 3.21 4.68
C LYS A 92 -5.31 2.90 3.80
N THR A 93 -4.15 3.44 4.16
CA THR A 93 -2.90 3.06 3.50
C THR A 93 -2.53 1.60 3.81
N PRO A 94 -1.65 0.96 3.03
CA PRO A 94 -1.07 -0.34 3.40
C PRO A 94 -0.37 -0.35 4.76
N GLY A 95 0.13 0.81 5.21
CA GLY A 95 0.68 1.04 6.54
C GLY A 95 -0.36 1.33 7.63
N ASN A 96 -1.65 1.18 7.32
CA ASN A 96 -2.79 1.43 8.22
C ASN A 96 -2.90 2.89 8.72
N ALA A 97 -2.35 3.84 7.96
CA ALA A 97 -2.51 5.28 8.20
C ALA A 97 -3.77 5.80 7.48
N ASP A 98 -4.30 6.91 7.97
CA ASP A 98 -5.42 7.61 7.35
C ASP A 98 -4.91 8.57 6.26
N TYR A 99 -5.73 8.81 5.24
CA TYR A 99 -5.50 9.89 4.29
C TYR A 99 -6.00 11.21 4.88
N SER A 100 -5.55 12.32 4.32
CA SER A 100 -6.06 13.66 4.62
C SER A 100 -6.13 14.51 3.37
N PHE A 101 -6.96 15.55 3.43
CA PHE A 101 -7.04 16.54 2.37
C PHE A 101 -5.97 17.62 2.54
N VAL A 102 -5.41 18.05 1.43
CA VAL A 102 -4.40 19.11 1.34
C VAL A 102 -5.00 20.28 0.57
N ALA A 103 -4.96 21.46 1.18
CA ALA A 103 -5.55 22.67 0.63
C ALA A 103 -4.80 23.21 -0.59
N ALA A 104 -5.50 24.00 -1.42
CA ALA A 104 -4.90 24.74 -2.51
C ALA A 104 -3.68 25.57 -2.05
N GLY A 105 -2.63 25.60 -2.86
CA GLY A 105 -1.36 26.29 -2.56
C GLY A 105 -0.39 25.51 -1.67
N SER A 106 -0.85 24.44 -1.00
CA SER A 106 0.04 23.59 -0.20
C SER A 106 0.76 22.54 -1.07
N PRO A 107 2.01 22.18 -0.75
CA PRO A 107 2.77 21.19 -1.50
C PRO A 107 2.27 19.77 -1.25
N VAL A 108 2.26 18.95 -2.29
CA VAL A 108 2.01 17.51 -2.24
C VAL A 108 3.12 16.79 -3.00
N THR A 109 3.76 15.82 -2.36
CA THR A 109 4.71 14.90 -2.97
C THR A 109 3.97 13.70 -3.55
N ASN A 110 4.38 13.20 -4.70
CA ASN A 110 3.76 12.02 -5.30
C ASN A 110 4.06 10.72 -4.51
N GLU A 111 3.40 9.62 -4.84
CA GLU A 111 3.59 8.29 -4.23
C GLU A 111 5.01 7.70 -4.40
N ASP A 112 5.79 8.21 -5.36
CA ASP A 112 7.21 7.87 -5.49
C ASP A 112 8.14 8.78 -4.67
N LEU A 113 7.60 9.82 -4.03
CA LEU A 113 8.36 10.84 -3.29
C LEU A 113 9.43 11.56 -4.13
N THR A 114 9.22 11.66 -5.45
CA THR A 114 10.19 12.26 -6.39
C THR A 114 9.74 13.62 -6.89
N THR A 115 8.42 13.84 -7.00
CA THR A 115 7.85 15.05 -7.58
C THR A 115 6.98 15.74 -6.55
N THR A 116 7.29 17.01 -6.26
CA THR A 116 6.48 17.86 -5.40
C THR A 116 5.77 18.90 -6.25
N THR A 117 4.46 19.02 -6.09
CA THR A 117 3.65 20.01 -6.79
C THR A 117 2.69 20.68 -5.81
N ASN A 118 2.44 21.98 -6.00
CA ASN A 118 1.45 22.68 -5.20
C ASN A 118 0.06 22.38 -5.75
N VAL A 119 -0.90 22.18 -4.85
CA VAL A 119 -2.31 22.01 -5.23
C VAL A 119 -2.79 23.28 -5.95
N PRO A 120 -3.30 23.18 -7.20
CA PRO A 120 -3.77 24.33 -7.94
C PRO A 120 -5.01 24.95 -7.28
N VAL A 121 -5.25 26.23 -7.54
CA VAL A 121 -6.42 26.94 -7.03
C VAL A 121 -7.70 26.24 -7.49
N GLY A 122 -8.63 26.01 -6.57
CA GLY A 122 -9.87 25.27 -6.84
C GLY A 122 -9.69 23.74 -6.94
N GLY A 123 -8.47 23.24 -6.81
CA GLY A 123 -8.16 21.83 -6.66
C GLY A 123 -8.10 21.39 -5.19
N ILE A 124 -7.85 20.10 -5.00
CA ILE A 124 -7.67 19.45 -3.71
C ILE A 124 -6.53 18.45 -3.83
N GLY A 125 -5.64 18.37 -2.84
CA GLY A 125 -4.69 17.28 -2.73
C GLY A 125 -5.23 16.21 -1.78
N ILE A 126 -4.85 14.97 -1.99
CA ILE A 126 -5.00 13.89 -1.02
C ILE A 126 -3.59 13.44 -0.66
N ALA A 127 -3.26 13.35 0.61
CA ALA A 127 -1.98 12.81 1.05
C ALA A 127 -2.21 11.81 2.18
N SER A 128 -1.26 10.91 2.37
CA SER A 128 -1.12 10.26 3.67
C SER A 128 0.14 10.81 4.33
N GLY A 129 0.13 11.00 5.65
CA GLY A 129 1.23 11.61 6.44
C GLY A 129 2.51 10.76 6.54
N ALA A 130 2.78 9.97 5.51
CA ALA A 130 3.82 8.97 5.42
C ALA A 130 5.26 9.54 5.41
N THR A 131 6.16 8.88 6.14
CA THR A 131 7.61 9.13 6.20
C THR A 131 8.50 7.90 5.93
N ALA A 132 7.96 6.73 5.54
CA ALA A 132 8.71 5.47 5.38
C ALA A 132 8.48 4.71 4.04
N PRO A 133 9.38 3.78 3.66
CA PRO A 133 9.24 2.98 2.43
C PRO A 133 8.01 2.06 2.45
N GLY A 134 7.18 2.12 1.41
CA GLY A 134 5.91 1.38 1.32
C GLY A 134 4.70 2.19 1.82
N GLU A 135 4.92 3.42 2.26
CA GLU A 135 3.83 4.32 2.62
C GLU A 135 3.39 5.21 1.45
N CYS A 136 2.17 5.73 1.54
CA CYS A 136 1.56 6.50 0.47
C CYS A 136 2.03 7.95 0.52
N GLY A 137 2.55 8.49 -0.59
CA GLY A 137 2.73 9.93 -0.71
C GLY A 137 1.38 10.65 -0.82
N GLY A 138 1.27 11.54 -1.79
CA GLY A 138 0.04 12.23 -2.10
C GLY A 138 -0.26 12.27 -3.60
N PHE A 139 -1.45 12.75 -3.88
CA PHE A 139 -2.05 12.78 -5.20
C PHE A 139 -2.87 14.06 -5.37
N ILE A 140 -2.80 14.64 -6.56
CA ILE A 140 -3.56 15.80 -6.97
C ILE A 140 -4.30 15.39 -8.25
N PRO A 141 -5.62 15.21 -8.20
CA PRO A 141 -6.42 14.83 -9.36
C PRO A 141 -6.30 15.88 -10.46
N GLY A 142 -6.04 15.41 -11.69
CA GLY A 142 -5.90 16.27 -12.87
C GLY A 142 -4.54 16.97 -13.03
N VAL A 143 -3.63 16.84 -12.05
CA VAL A 143 -2.25 17.37 -12.15
C VAL A 143 -1.24 16.23 -12.24
N MET A 144 -1.37 15.23 -11.37
CA MET A 144 -0.50 14.05 -11.39
C MET A 144 -1.15 12.94 -12.23
N THR A 145 -0.41 12.38 -13.19
CA THR A 145 -0.92 11.38 -14.16
C THR A 145 -0.22 10.04 -14.08
N LYS A 146 0.93 9.96 -13.41
CA LYS A 146 1.62 8.72 -13.05
C LYS A 146 1.33 8.34 -11.62
#